data_AF-A0A1C6AXZ6-F1
#
_entry.id   AF-A0A1C6AXZ6-F1
#
_cell.length_a   1.000
_cell.length_b   1.000
_cell.length_c   1.000
_cell.angle_alpha   90.00
_cell.angle_beta   90.00
_cell.angle_gamma   90.00
#
_symmetry.space_group_name_H-M   'P 1'
#
loop_
_entity.id
_entity.type
_entity.pdbx_description
1 polymer ?
#
loop_
_entity_poly.entity_id
_entity_poly.type
_entity_poly.pdbx_seq_one_letter_code
_entity_poly.pdbx_strand_id
1 'polypeptide(L)'
;MKSALAESGIFYCYLDDFYSGNSEDIKKNALFKEMYRWIDNSVHLNVNDMFDAALRNTRIEMSPAERRQFYEKHIRHMTLTIDENGNVSIELKRG
;
A
#
# COMPACT_ATOMS: atom_id res chain seq x y z
N MET A 1 -18.92 -9.82 -18.73
CA MET A 1 -18.35 -10.98 -18.00
C MET A 1 -16.92 -10.72 -17.54
N LYS A 2 -16.01 -10.25 -18.41
CA LYS A 2 -14.62 -9.88 -18.06
C LYS A 2 -14.52 -8.84 -16.92
N SER A 3 -15.31 -7.77 -16.98
CA SER A 3 -15.30 -6.71 -15.95
C SER A 3 -15.77 -7.23 -14.58
N ALA A 4 -16.78 -8.10 -14.56
CA ALA A 4 -17.31 -8.67 -13.32
C ALA A 4 -16.30 -9.58 -12.60
N LEU A 5 -15.47 -10.33 -13.34
CA LEU A 5 -14.40 -11.16 -12.77
C LEU A 5 -13.23 -10.31 -12.26
N ALA A 6 -12.91 -9.22 -12.96
CA ALA A 6 -11.89 -8.28 -12.50
C ALA A 6 -12.34 -7.53 -11.23
N GLU A 7 -13.60 -7.08 -11.19
CA GLU A 7 -14.23 -6.44 -10.04
C GLU A 7 -14.37 -7.38 -8.84
N SER A 8 -14.57 -8.67 -9.06
CA SER A 8 -14.62 -9.69 -8.00
C SER A 8 -13.24 -10.20 -7.58
N GLY A 9 -12.15 -9.59 -8.07
CA GLY A 9 -10.77 -9.98 -7.74
C GLY A 9 -10.34 -11.33 -8.32
N ILE A 10 -11.12 -11.95 -9.21
CA ILE A 10 -10.79 -13.25 -9.82
C ILE A 10 -9.81 -13.03 -10.98
N PHE A 11 -8.70 -13.76 -10.99
CA PHE A 11 -7.76 -13.74 -12.11
C PHE A 11 -8.35 -14.47 -13.33
N TYR A 12 -8.33 -13.81 -14.48
CA TYR A 12 -8.83 -14.35 -15.75
C TYR A 12 -7.81 -14.05 -16.84
N CYS A 13 -7.25 -15.10 -17.45
CA CYS A 13 -6.38 -15.03 -18.63
C CYS A 13 -6.91 -15.99 -19.71
N TYR A 14 -6.70 -15.65 -20.98
CA TYR A 14 -7.16 -16.48 -22.09
C TYR A 14 -6.20 -17.66 -22.31
N LEU A 15 -6.75 -18.80 -22.74
CA LEU A 15 -5.95 -20.01 -23.00
C LEU A 15 -4.82 -19.76 -24.03
N ASP A 16 -5.03 -18.84 -24.97
CA ASP A 16 -4.05 -18.50 -26.02
C ASP A 16 -2.78 -17.83 -25.48
N ASP A 17 -2.86 -17.14 -24.34
CA ASP A 17 -1.70 -16.53 -23.69
C ASP A 17 -0.72 -17.62 -23.16
N PHE A 18 -1.22 -18.82 -22.80
CA PHE A 18 -0.38 -19.95 -22.37
C PHE A 18 0.44 -20.59 -23.49
N TYR A 19 -0.04 -20.57 -24.73
CA TYR A 19 0.59 -21.25 -25.88
C TYR A 19 1.65 -20.40 -26.60
N SER A 20 1.76 -19.11 -26.28
CA SER A 20 2.61 -18.14 -26.98
C SER A 20 4.06 -18.05 -26.50
N GLY A 21 4.48 -18.89 -25.54
CA GLY A 21 5.81 -18.76 -24.90
C GLY A 21 5.89 -17.62 -23.88
N ASN A 22 4.77 -16.93 -23.60
CA ASN A 22 4.64 -15.82 -22.67
C ASN A 22 4.21 -16.26 -21.24
N SER A 23 4.39 -17.54 -20.91
CA SER A 23 3.86 -18.18 -19.70
C SER A 23 4.48 -17.66 -18.40
N GLU A 24 5.72 -17.18 -18.45
CA GLU A 24 6.40 -16.59 -17.28
C GLU A 24 5.79 -15.23 -16.89
N ASP A 25 5.41 -14.40 -17.85
CA ASP A 25 4.77 -13.11 -17.56
C ASP A 25 3.36 -13.30 -17.00
N ILE A 26 2.63 -14.33 -17.45
CA ILE A 26 1.32 -14.68 -16.89
C ILE A 26 1.45 -15.13 -15.43
N LYS A 27 2.43 -15.99 -15.11
CA LYS A 27 2.66 -16.44 -13.72
C LYS A 27 3.03 -15.27 -12.81
N LYS A 28 3.93 -14.39 -13.26
CA LYS A 28 4.31 -13.17 -12.50
C LYS A 28 3.12 -12.25 -12.28
N ASN A 29 2.32 -12.01 -13.32
CA ASN A 29 1.15 -11.15 -13.22
C ASN A 29 0.08 -11.72 -12.28
N ALA A 30 -0.15 -13.04 -12.33
CA ALA A 30 -1.06 -13.71 -11.39
C ALA A 30 -0.56 -13.58 -9.95
N LEU A 31 0.74 -13.80 -9.72
CA LEU A 31 1.36 -13.67 -8.40
C LEU A 31 1.28 -12.24 -7.87
N PHE A 32 1.65 -11.24 -8.67
CA PHE A 32 1.54 -9.84 -8.26
C PHE A 32 0.10 -9.45 -7.94
N LYS A 33 -0.88 -9.91 -8.73
CA LYS A 33 -2.29 -9.61 -8.47
C LYS A 33 -2.74 -10.16 -7.11
N GLU A 34 -2.38 -11.40 -6.78
CA GLU A 34 -2.71 -11.98 -5.48
C GLU A 34 -1.98 -11.27 -4.33
N MET A 35 -0.72 -10.89 -4.53
CA MET A 35 0.04 -10.11 -3.54
C MET A 35 -0.59 -8.73 -3.31
N TYR A 36 -0.98 -8.00 -4.35
CA TYR A 36 -1.69 -6.72 -4.22
C TYR A 36 -3.03 -6.89 -3.50
N ARG A 37 -3.80 -7.92 -3.85
CA ARG A 37 -5.07 -8.23 -3.17
C ARG A 37 -4.86 -8.48 -1.68
N TRP A 38 -3.78 -9.15 -1.30
CA TRP A 38 -3.46 -9.37 0.11
C TRP A 38 -3.05 -8.06 0.81
N ILE A 39 -2.22 -7.24 0.18
CA ILE A 39 -1.77 -5.94 0.72
C ILE A 39 -2.96 -5.01 0.94
N ASP A 40 -3.85 -4.87 -0.05
CA ASP A 40 -5.02 -3.99 0.02
C ASP A 40 -5.97 -4.39 1.15
N ASN A 41 -6.08 -5.68 1.45
CA ASN A 41 -6.90 -6.20 2.55
C ASN A 41 -6.20 -6.10 3.92
N SER A 42 -4.86 -6.06 3.95
CA SER A 42 -4.08 -6.16 5.18
C SER A 42 -3.62 -4.81 5.72
N VAL A 43 -3.44 -3.81 4.84
CA VAL A 43 -2.86 -2.51 5.19
C VAL A 43 -3.81 -1.39 4.80
N HIS A 44 -4.57 -0.91 5.79
CA HIS A 44 -5.37 0.31 5.66
C HIS A 44 -4.96 1.32 6.73
N LEU A 45 -4.18 2.33 6.35
CA LEU A 45 -3.73 3.40 7.23
C LEU A 45 -4.01 4.76 6.59
N ASN A 46 -4.93 5.52 7.20
CA ASN A 46 -5.08 6.94 6.88
C ASN A 46 -4.11 7.76 7.74
N VAL A 47 -3.10 8.32 7.08
CA VAL A 47 -2.05 9.11 7.76
C VAL A 47 -2.56 10.42 8.37
N ASN A 48 -3.67 10.97 7.88
CA ASN A 48 -4.28 12.16 8.48
C ASN A 48 -4.97 11.80 9.79
N ASP A 49 -5.76 10.73 9.82
CA ASP A 49 -6.42 10.24 11.03
C ASP A 49 -5.38 9.85 12.09
N MET A 50 -4.29 9.20 11.66
CA MET A 50 -3.14 8.89 12.51
C MET A 50 -2.53 10.18 13.11
N PHE A 51 -2.31 11.20 12.29
CA PHE A 51 -1.68 12.45 12.75
C PHE A 51 -2.60 13.22 13.69
N ASP A 52 -3.90 13.30 13.39
CA ASP A 52 -4.91 13.90 14.25
C ASP A 52 -5.01 13.19 15.60
N ALA A 53 -5.02 11.86 15.58
CA ALA A 53 -5.00 11.06 16.81
C ALA A 53 -3.72 11.32 17.62
N ALA A 54 -2.56 11.44 16.98
CA ALA A 54 -1.30 11.72 17.65
C ALA A 54 -1.30 13.11 18.31
N LEU A 55 -1.73 14.16 17.61
CA LEU A 55 -1.85 15.52 18.17
C LEU A 55 -2.81 15.53 19.38
N ARG A 56 -3.97 14.88 19.26
CA ARG A 56 -4.95 14.79 20.35
C ARG A 56 -4.41 14.04 21.56
N ASN A 57 -3.79 12.87 21.35
CA ASN A 57 -3.30 12.03 22.44
C ASN A 57 -2.11 12.67 23.17
N THR A 58 -1.29 13.43 22.44
CA THR A 58 -0.14 14.17 23.02
C THR A 58 -0.52 15.56 23.54
N ARG A 59 -1.75 16.03 23.25
CA ARG A 59 -2.23 17.39 23.56
C ARG A 59 -1.36 18.50 22.96
N ILE A 60 -0.68 18.20 21.84
CA ILE A 60 0.10 19.19 21.11
C ILE A 60 -0.84 19.95 20.19
N GLU A 61 -0.85 21.27 20.33
CA GLU A 61 -1.51 22.17 19.39
C GLU A 61 -0.52 22.61 18.33
N MET A 62 -0.99 22.66 17.08
CA MET A 62 -0.25 23.18 15.95
C MET A 62 -1.15 24.11 15.15
N SER A 63 -0.60 25.23 14.72
CA SER A 63 -1.25 26.06 13.69
C SER A 63 -1.39 25.27 12.38
N PRO A 64 -2.31 25.67 11.48
CA PRO A 64 -2.45 25.02 10.18
C PRO A 64 -1.15 25.01 9.36
N ALA A 65 -0.30 26.03 9.52
CA ALA A 65 0.99 26.12 8.85
C ALA A 65 2.00 25.10 9.40
N GLU A 66 2.14 24.99 10.73
CA GLU A 66 3.02 24.02 11.38
C GLU A 66 2.60 22.59 11.06
N ARG A 67 1.29 22.32 11.11
CA ARG A 67 0.74 21.01 10.75
C ARG A 67 1.09 20.62 9.31
N ARG A 68 0.95 21.55 8.36
CA ARG A 68 1.31 21.32 6.95
C ARG A 68 2.80 21.08 6.79
N GLN A 69 3.64 21.87 7.46
CA GLN A 69 5.09 21.73 7.40
C GLN A 69 5.56 20.39 7.97
N PHE A 70 5.00 19.97 9.11
CA PHE A 70 5.29 18.68 9.71
C PHE A 70 4.89 17.53 8.79
N TYR A 71 3.70 17.61 8.20
CA TYR A 71 3.21 16.62 7.26
C TYR A 71 4.15 16.47 6.05
N GLU A 72 4.48 17.57 5.37
CA GLU A 72 5.38 17.54 4.21
C GLU A 72 6.77 17.03 4.56
N LYS A 73 7.31 17.40 5.73
CA LYS A 73 8.68 17.04 6.10
C LYS A 73 8.81 15.59 6.58
N HIS A 74 7.83 15.07 7.31
CA HIS A 74 7.96 13.81 8.06
C HIS A 74 6.99 12.72 7.61
N ILE A 75 5.72 13.04 7.39
CA ILE A 75 4.66 12.06 7.11
C ILE A 75 4.65 11.71 5.62
N ARG A 76 4.81 12.69 4.74
CA ARG A 76 4.78 12.48 3.28
C ARG A 76 5.94 11.61 2.78
N HIS A 77 7.04 11.57 3.54
CA HIS A 77 8.23 10.79 3.22
C HIS A 77 8.37 9.55 4.11
N MET A 78 7.27 9.00 4.61
CA MET A 78 7.29 7.71 5.30
C MET A 78 7.81 6.60 4.38
N THR A 79 8.55 5.66 4.96
CA THR A 79 9.16 4.55 4.22
C THR A 79 8.68 3.21 4.76
N LEU A 80 8.48 2.26 3.85
CA LEU A 80 8.24 0.86 4.19
C LEU A 80 9.57 0.13 4.25
N THR A 81 9.82 -0.58 5.35
CA THR A 81 10.97 -1.45 5.53
C THR A 81 10.50 -2.88 5.72
N ILE A 82 11.26 -3.84 5.18
CA ILE A 82 10.99 -5.27 5.30
C ILE A 82 12.22 -5.88 5.97
N ASP A 83 12.01 -6.55 7.11
CA ASP A 83 13.09 -7.23 7.83
C ASP A 83 13.43 -8.60 7.21
N GLU A 84 14.48 -9.24 7.72
CA GLU A 84 14.92 -10.57 7.25
C GLU A 84 13.87 -11.67 7.44
N ASN A 85 12.90 -11.47 8.35
CA ASN A 85 11.80 -12.39 8.62
C ASN A 85 10.56 -12.10 7.74
N GLY A 86 10.60 -11.04 6.92
CA GLY A 86 9.49 -10.61 6.08
C GLY A 86 8.45 -9.74 6.77
N ASN A 87 8.72 -9.22 7.98
CA ASN A 87 7.81 -8.29 8.64
C ASN A 87 7.93 -6.89 8.03
N VAL A 88 6.78 -6.28 7.76
CA VAL A 88 6.69 -4.93 7.20
C VAL A 88 6.56 -3.91 8.33
N SER A 89 7.41 -2.88 8.33
CA SER A 89 7.32 -1.73 9.23
C SER A 89 7.19 -0.43 8.45
N ILE A 90 6.47 0.55 9.00
CA ILE A 90 6.37 1.90 8.45
C ILE A 90 7.17 2.85 9.33
N GLU A 91 8.13 3.55 8.74
CA GLU A 91 9.02 4.47 9.44
C GLU A 91 8.75 5.92 9.05
N LEU A 92 8.80 6.81 10.05
CA LEU A 92 8.75 8.26 9.85
C LEU A 92 10.16 8.78 9.60
N LYS A 93 10.32 9.67 8.62
CA LYS A 93 11.59 10.37 8.41
C LYS A 93 11.85 11.30 9.60
N ARG A 94 12.69 10.87 10.54
CA ARG A 94 13.21 11.74 11.60
C ARG A 94 14.36 12.52 10.96
N GLY A 95 14.12 13.82 10.74
CA GLY A 95 15.06 14.70 10.04
C GLY A 95 16.42 14.76 10.71
#